data_AF-A0A6L4Z6D6-F1
#
_entry.id   AF-A0A6L4Z6D6-F1
#
_cell.length_a   1.000
_cell.length_b   1.000
_cell.length_c   1.000
_cell.angle_alpha   90.00
_cell.angle_beta   90.00
_cell.angle_gamma   90.00
#
_symmetry.space_group_name_H-M   'P 1'
#
loop_
_entity.id
_entity.type
_entity.pdbx_description
1 polymer ?
#
loop_
_entity_poly.entity_id
_entity_poly.type
_entity_poly.pdbx_seq_one_letter_code
_entity_poly.pdbx_strand_id
1 'polypeptide(L)'
;MKKNILFTMLFTAVVAMYNSCTTPPIEASQEAYDYNEIIPKVLGGIKGPNIAIQTFTADYTIGYYRGGSTWNWSATDATVKSVSADTRVATIEFKQFPSSGKAKVTVTETTMGGKTSDPVSFDVTVNKYCPLPNGIAGLVGNWTGTDGQGADYTFESQITTTVSGTKLAVTGMSVGFINNFWGEAIIEGGTFMMTFNVDGTVDIPRQYIYTTEYEGEPYDYEIKGSGTWDNCGSAPKLLINYDIYYPGDAKGLAATYASYLDGIGYLTAEIELDGKKSGQIFTQSTPLTKVVNR
;
A
#
# COMPACT_ATOMS: atom_id res chain seq x y z
N MET A 1 20.51 -77.99 46.46
CA MET A 1 20.36 -77.80 45.00
C MET A 1 19.36 -76.69 44.60
N LYS A 2 19.12 -75.64 45.41
CA LYS A 2 18.13 -74.58 45.13
C LYS A 2 18.68 -73.13 45.07
N LYS A 3 19.98 -72.91 45.35
CA LYS A 3 20.58 -71.56 45.40
C LYS A 3 21.28 -71.09 44.09
N ASN A 4 21.49 -71.98 43.12
CA ASN A 4 22.19 -71.64 41.87
C ASN A 4 21.27 -71.33 40.69
N ILE A 5 19.95 -71.50 40.81
CA ILE A 5 19.00 -71.23 39.71
C ILE A 5 18.57 -69.75 39.70
N LEU A 6 18.53 -69.11 40.87
CA LEU A 6 18.11 -67.72 41.01
C LEU A 6 19.14 -66.72 40.43
N PHE A 7 20.43 -67.03 40.57
CA PHE A 7 21.51 -66.16 40.10
C PHE A 7 21.67 -66.21 38.57
N THR A 8 21.44 -67.37 37.94
CA THR A 8 21.47 -67.52 36.49
C THR A 8 20.24 -66.88 35.82
N MET A 9 19.06 -66.97 36.44
CA MET A 9 17.86 -66.25 35.94
C MET A 9 18.00 -64.73 35.99
N LEU A 10 18.65 -64.18 37.02
CA LEU A 10 18.85 -62.73 37.14
C LEU A 10 19.85 -62.20 36.10
N PHE A 11 20.92 -62.94 35.81
CA PHE A 11 21.90 -62.55 34.78
C PHE A 11 21.32 -62.65 33.36
N THR A 12 20.45 -63.63 33.09
CA THR A 12 19.81 -63.77 31.77
C THR A 12 18.76 -62.67 31.52
N ALA A 13 18.07 -62.21 32.57
CA ALA A 13 17.13 -61.10 32.47
C ALA A 13 17.81 -59.75 32.20
N VAL A 14 19.00 -59.50 32.77
CA VAL A 14 19.77 -58.26 32.51
C VAL A 14 20.34 -58.22 31.09
N VAL A 15 20.80 -59.36 30.55
CA VAL A 15 21.29 -59.45 29.15
C VAL A 15 20.15 -59.27 28.13
N ALA A 16 18.92 -59.70 28.47
CA ALA A 16 17.75 -59.48 27.61
C ALA A 16 17.32 -58.00 27.55
N MET A 17 17.58 -57.20 28.60
CA MET A 17 17.27 -55.76 28.61
C MET A 17 18.27 -54.91 27.83
N TYR A 18 19.50 -55.41 27.58
CA TYR A 18 20.47 -54.73 26.70
C TYR A 18 20.17 -54.93 25.20
N ASN A 19 19.41 -55.97 24.83
CA ASN A 19 19.04 -56.28 23.44
C ASN A 19 17.68 -55.71 23.00
N SER A 20 16.91 -55.07 23.88
CA SER A 20 15.65 -54.40 23.51
C SER A 20 15.82 -52.93 23.12
N CYS A 21 17.06 -52.42 23.07
CA CYS A 21 17.36 -51.12 22.48
C CYS A 21 17.37 -51.23 20.94
N THR A 22 16.27 -51.68 20.34
CA THR A 22 16.06 -51.48 18.91
C THR A 22 15.71 -50.02 18.71
N THR A 23 16.45 -49.33 17.83
CA THR A 23 16.15 -47.97 17.42
C THR A 23 14.64 -47.84 17.15
N PRO A 24 13.90 -46.99 17.87
CA PRO A 24 12.48 -46.79 17.67
C PRO A 24 12.15 -46.61 16.18
N PRO A 25 11.00 -47.11 15.69
CA PRO A 25 10.69 -47.06 14.25
C PRO A 25 10.81 -45.67 13.62
N ILE A 26 10.56 -44.61 14.38
CA ILE A 26 10.71 -43.23 13.93
C ILE A 26 12.18 -42.82 13.74
N GLU A 27 13.07 -43.24 14.65
CA GLU A 27 14.51 -43.01 14.55
C GLU A 27 15.11 -43.85 13.41
N ALA A 28 14.71 -45.13 13.29
CA ALA A 28 15.15 -45.99 12.19
C ALA A 28 14.68 -45.46 10.83
N SER A 29 13.48 -44.89 10.75
CA SER A 29 12.96 -44.25 9.53
C SER A 29 13.67 -42.93 9.22
N GLN A 30 14.09 -42.18 10.23
CA GLN A 30 14.90 -40.96 10.04
C GLN A 30 16.32 -41.29 9.59
N GLU A 31 16.94 -42.34 10.15
CA GLU A 31 18.26 -42.83 9.77
C GLU A 31 18.28 -43.42 8.35
N ALA A 32 17.20 -44.09 7.94
CA ALA A 32 17.05 -44.64 6.59
C ALA A 32 16.64 -43.58 5.54
N TYR A 33 16.30 -42.35 5.96
CA TYR A 33 15.85 -41.31 5.04
C TYR A 33 17.04 -40.69 4.30
N ASP A 34 17.16 -40.98 3.00
CA ASP A 34 18.20 -40.38 2.18
C ASP A 34 17.82 -38.96 1.72
N TYR A 35 18.32 -37.98 2.46
CA TYR A 35 18.16 -36.57 2.12
C TYR A 35 18.74 -36.21 0.74
N ASN A 36 19.63 -37.03 0.17
CA ASN A 36 20.16 -36.81 -1.17
C ASN A 36 19.16 -37.16 -2.27
N GLU A 37 18.11 -37.94 -2.02
CA GLU A 37 17.10 -38.20 -3.06
C GLU A 37 16.09 -37.06 -3.23
N ILE A 38 16.08 -36.09 -2.31
CA ILE A 38 15.16 -34.95 -2.38
C ILE A 38 15.55 -34.04 -3.55
N ILE A 39 14.56 -33.78 -4.42
CA ILE A 39 14.65 -32.73 -5.42
C ILE A 39 14.03 -31.45 -4.82
N PRO A 40 14.85 -30.47 -4.42
CA PRO A 40 14.35 -29.22 -3.85
C PRO A 40 13.59 -28.41 -4.89
N LYS A 41 12.49 -27.79 -4.46
CA LYS A 41 11.66 -26.92 -5.29
C LYS A 41 10.87 -25.98 -4.38
N VAL A 42 10.91 -24.69 -4.69
CA VAL A 42 10.06 -23.71 -4.02
C VAL A 42 8.60 -23.93 -4.45
N LEU A 43 7.83 -24.63 -3.63
CA LEU A 43 6.42 -24.90 -3.85
C LEU A 43 5.56 -23.75 -3.34
N GLY A 44 4.42 -23.51 -3.98
CA GLY A 44 3.51 -22.40 -3.61
C GLY A 44 3.99 -20.99 -3.98
N GLY A 45 5.23 -20.86 -4.48
CA GLY A 45 5.83 -19.60 -4.91
C GLY A 45 6.13 -18.63 -3.76
N ILE A 46 6.48 -17.41 -4.12
CA ILE A 46 6.64 -16.29 -3.17
C ILE A 46 5.27 -15.62 -2.97
N LYS A 47 4.96 -15.24 -1.73
CA LYS A 47 3.78 -14.46 -1.32
C LYS A 47 4.23 -13.15 -0.70
N GLY A 48 3.59 -12.06 -1.07
CA GLY A 48 3.87 -10.71 -0.61
C GLY A 48 3.14 -9.69 -1.48
N PRO A 49 3.30 -8.39 -1.22
CA PRO A 49 2.66 -7.36 -2.03
C PRO A 49 3.29 -7.31 -3.44
N ASN A 50 2.44 -7.14 -4.45
CA ASN A 50 2.83 -6.94 -5.84
C ASN A 50 3.23 -5.48 -6.14
N ILE A 51 2.92 -4.56 -5.23
CA ILE A 51 3.29 -3.14 -5.27
C ILE A 51 4.03 -2.81 -3.98
N ALA A 52 5.18 -2.17 -4.11
CA ALA A 52 5.94 -1.61 -3.00
C ALA A 52 6.19 -0.12 -3.23
N ILE A 53 6.53 0.59 -2.15
CA ILE A 53 6.83 2.02 -2.18
C ILE A 53 8.32 2.20 -1.95
N GLN A 54 8.96 3.03 -2.77
CA GLN A 54 10.36 3.40 -2.60
C GLN A 54 10.63 3.89 -1.16
N THR A 55 11.79 3.56 -0.60
CA THR A 55 12.23 3.82 0.78
C THR A 55 11.52 3.00 1.87
N PHE A 56 10.49 2.22 1.52
CA PHE A 56 9.81 1.32 2.46
C PHE A 56 10.33 -0.11 2.36
N THR A 57 9.90 -0.92 3.32
CA THR A 57 10.12 -2.36 3.35
C THR A 57 8.80 -3.11 3.16
N ALA A 58 8.88 -4.29 2.57
CA ALA A 58 7.77 -5.25 2.55
C ALA A 58 8.26 -6.66 2.87
N ASP A 59 7.42 -7.44 3.54
CA ASP A 59 7.71 -8.83 3.86
C ASP A 59 7.22 -9.76 2.77
N TYR A 60 8.08 -10.72 2.42
CA TYR A 60 7.81 -11.80 1.48
C TYR A 60 8.02 -13.13 2.16
N THR A 61 7.10 -14.07 1.91
CA THR A 61 7.11 -15.40 2.51
C THR A 61 6.95 -16.48 1.43
N ILE A 62 7.32 -17.71 1.77
CA ILE A 62 7.11 -18.88 0.91
C ILE A 62 5.68 -19.42 1.07
N GLY A 63 5.09 -19.89 -0.03
CA GLY A 63 3.74 -20.48 0.00
C GLY A 63 3.66 -21.88 0.60
N TYR A 64 4.78 -22.61 0.66
CA TYR A 64 4.88 -23.95 1.25
C TYR A 64 6.25 -24.15 1.89
N TYR A 65 6.29 -24.88 3.01
CA TYR A 65 7.54 -25.19 3.72
C TYR A 65 7.74 -26.70 3.87
N ARG A 66 8.95 -27.15 3.60
CA ARG A 66 9.44 -28.50 3.94
C ARG A 66 10.24 -28.41 5.25
N GLY A 67 10.00 -29.36 6.16
CA GLY A 67 10.78 -29.45 7.40
C GLY A 67 12.27 -29.67 7.11
N GLY A 68 13.15 -29.03 7.90
CA GLY A 68 14.60 -29.19 7.79
C GLY A 68 15.25 -28.52 6.57
N SER A 69 14.47 -27.80 5.74
CA SER A 69 15.01 -26.99 4.64
C SER A 69 15.22 -25.54 5.08
N THR A 70 16.14 -24.85 4.42
CA THR A 70 16.39 -23.42 4.55
C THR A 70 16.06 -22.69 3.25
N TRP A 71 15.67 -21.42 3.34
CA TRP A 71 15.35 -20.61 2.17
C TRP A 71 16.32 -19.45 2.03
N ASN A 72 16.99 -19.38 0.87
CA ASN A 72 17.97 -18.34 0.59
C ASN A 72 17.32 -17.30 -0.30
N TRP A 73 17.23 -16.07 0.21
CA TRP A 73 16.58 -14.95 -0.44
C TRP A 73 17.61 -14.02 -1.10
N SER A 74 17.25 -13.50 -2.27
CA SER A 74 17.99 -12.44 -2.96
C SER A 74 17.01 -11.46 -3.59
N ALA A 75 17.51 -10.27 -3.91
CA ALA A 75 16.71 -9.23 -4.57
C ALA A 75 17.53 -8.49 -5.63
N THR A 76 16.86 -8.08 -6.70
CA THR A 76 17.40 -7.21 -7.76
C THR A 76 16.61 -5.91 -7.76
N ASP A 77 17.30 -4.78 -7.88
CA ASP A 77 16.75 -3.42 -7.73
C ASP A 77 16.03 -3.16 -6.39
N ALA A 78 16.34 -3.99 -5.39
CA ALA A 78 15.96 -3.87 -3.99
C ALA A 78 17.03 -4.57 -3.12
N THR A 79 16.89 -4.55 -1.80
CA THR A 79 17.86 -5.17 -0.88
C THR A 79 17.15 -6.08 0.11
N VAL A 80 17.67 -7.29 0.35
CA VAL A 80 17.22 -8.13 1.48
C VAL A 80 17.73 -7.49 2.76
N LYS A 81 16.82 -6.93 3.56
CA LYS A 81 17.16 -6.22 4.81
C LYS A 81 17.36 -7.18 5.97
N SER A 82 16.49 -8.17 6.06
CA SER A 82 16.54 -9.23 7.07
C SER A 82 15.82 -10.47 6.58
N VAL A 83 16.18 -11.60 7.18
CA VAL A 83 15.52 -12.89 6.99
C VAL A 83 15.16 -13.42 8.38
N SER A 84 13.97 -13.98 8.54
CA SER A 84 13.51 -14.57 9.79
C SER A 84 14.44 -15.70 10.23
N ALA A 85 14.45 -16.03 11.53
CA ALA A 85 15.31 -17.08 12.07
C ALA A 85 15.02 -18.47 11.44
N ASP A 86 13.76 -18.74 11.06
CA ASP A 86 13.37 -19.96 10.34
C ASP A 86 13.57 -19.86 8.82
N THR A 87 14.09 -18.74 8.33
CA THR A 87 14.38 -18.39 6.93
C THR A 87 13.18 -18.24 6.01
N ARG A 88 11.95 -18.38 6.50
CA ARG A 88 10.73 -18.41 5.68
C ARG A 88 10.22 -17.04 5.26
N VAL A 89 10.63 -15.98 5.95
CA VAL A 89 10.20 -14.61 5.68
C VAL A 89 11.43 -13.76 5.42
N ALA A 90 11.43 -13.02 4.31
CA ALA A 90 12.42 -12.00 4.01
C ALA A 90 11.76 -10.62 4.00
N THR A 91 12.36 -9.69 4.73
CA THR A 91 12.03 -8.27 4.67
C THR A 91 12.87 -7.65 3.57
N ILE A 92 12.22 -7.14 2.53
CA ILE A 92 12.86 -6.53 1.36
C ILE A 92 12.71 -5.02 1.44
N GLU A 93 13.81 -4.29 1.27
CA GLU A 93 13.86 -2.83 1.28
C GLU A 93 14.02 -2.28 -0.13
N PHE A 94 13.13 -1.35 -0.52
CA PHE A 94 13.09 -0.74 -1.84
C PHE A 94 13.76 0.64 -1.82
N LYS A 95 15.05 0.70 -1.46
CA LYS A 95 15.77 1.96 -1.17
C LYS A 95 15.63 3.05 -2.25
N GLN A 96 15.63 2.66 -3.51
CA GLN A 96 15.60 3.56 -4.66
C GLN A 96 14.53 3.11 -5.67
N PHE A 97 14.02 4.06 -6.45
CA PHE A 97 13.11 3.76 -7.55
C PHE A 97 13.91 3.12 -8.71
N PRO A 98 13.61 1.88 -9.11
CA PRO A 98 14.28 1.22 -10.23
C PRO A 98 14.00 1.95 -11.55
N SER A 99 14.98 2.00 -12.45
CA SER A 99 14.79 2.60 -13.79
C SER A 99 13.71 1.90 -14.60
N SER A 100 13.51 0.60 -14.37
CA SER A 100 12.46 -0.23 -14.97
C SER A 100 11.09 -0.06 -14.32
N GLY A 101 11.00 0.64 -13.18
CA GLY A 101 9.82 0.69 -12.31
C GLY A 101 9.51 -0.63 -11.58
N LYS A 102 10.39 -1.63 -11.68
CA LYS A 102 10.21 -2.96 -11.09
C LYS A 102 11.45 -3.43 -10.34
N ALA A 103 11.22 -4.14 -9.25
CA ALA A 103 12.22 -4.92 -8.55
C ALA A 103 11.86 -6.42 -8.60
N LYS A 104 12.82 -7.29 -8.31
CA LYS A 104 12.62 -8.75 -8.36
C LYS A 104 13.07 -9.37 -7.04
N VAL A 105 12.18 -10.11 -6.39
CA VAL A 105 12.49 -10.94 -5.22
C VAL A 105 12.68 -12.37 -5.67
N THR A 106 13.77 -13.01 -5.26
CA THR A 106 14.10 -14.38 -5.66
C THR A 106 14.38 -15.23 -4.43
N VAL A 107 13.94 -16.49 -4.46
CA VAL A 107 14.18 -17.46 -3.39
C VAL A 107 14.60 -18.80 -3.97
N THR A 108 15.49 -19.49 -3.25
CA THR A 108 15.85 -20.89 -3.47
C THR A 108 15.62 -21.68 -2.19
N GLU A 109 15.31 -22.97 -2.29
CA GLU A 109 15.26 -23.89 -1.17
C GLU A 109 16.56 -24.70 -1.13
N THR A 110 17.18 -24.81 0.04
CA THR A 110 18.27 -25.77 0.32
C THR A 110 17.77 -26.81 1.31
N THR A 111 17.84 -28.09 0.93
CA THR A 111 17.46 -29.22 1.79
C THR A 111 18.54 -29.55 2.80
N MET A 112 18.20 -30.34 3.82
CA MET A 112 19.17 -30.85 4.81
C MET A 112 20.32 -31.66 4.16
N GLY A 113 20.07 -32.29 3.01
CA GLY A 113 21.09 -32.97 2.21
C GLY A 113 21.98 -32.02 1.39
N GLY A 114 21.84 -30.69 1.55
CA GLY A 114 22.67 -29.69 0.88
C GLY A 114 22.31 -29.41 -0.58
N LYS A 115 21.27 -30.06 -1.13
CA LYS A 115 20.79 -29.77 -2.49
C LYS A 115 19.97 -28.49 -2.52
N THR A 116 20.23 -27.65 -3.53
CA THR A 116 19.55 -26.37 -3.77
C THR A 116 18.65 -26.43 -4.99
N SER A 117 17.47 -25.82 -4.92
CA SER A 117 16.50 -25.74 -6.02
C SER A 117 16.94 -24.75 -7.10
N ASP A 118 16.29 -24.84 -8.28
CA ASP A 118 16.21 -23.71 -9.18
C ASP A 118 15.58 -22.49 -8.48
N PRO A 119 15.96 -21.26 -8.85
CA PRO A 119 15.40 -20.04 -8.27
C PRO A 119 13.95 -19.82 -8.72
N VAL A 120 13.12 -19.34 -7.80
CA VAL A 120 11.79 -18.80 -8.09
C VAL A 120 11.82 -17.30 -7.85
N SER A 121 11.36 -16.54 -8.86
CA SER A 121 11.32 -15.08 -8.81
C SER A 121 9.89 -14.54 -8.77
N PHE A 122 9.74 -13.37 -8.17
CA PHE A 122 8.51 -12.60 -8.06
C PHE A 122 8.82 -11.14 -8.40
N ASP A 123 8.14 -10.61 -9.43
CA ASP A 123 8.30 -9.22 -9.84
C ASP A 123 7.40 -8.31 -8.99
N VAL A 124 7.96 -7.20 -8.54
CA VAL A 124 7.31 -6.20 -7.68
C VAL A 124 7.33 -4.87 -8.41
N THR A 125 6.17 -4.26 -8.61
CA THR A 125 6.08 -2.87 -9.08
C THR A 125 6.50 -1.95 -7.95
N VAL A 126 7.39 -1.00 -8.21
CA VAL A 126 7.85 -0.03 -7.21
C VAL A 126 7.28 1.33 -7.56
N ASN A 127 6.51 1.93 -6.65
CA ASN A 127 6.06 3.32 -6.77
C ASN A 127 7.13 4.25 -6.20
N LYS A 128 7.31 5.42 -6.83
CA LYS A 128 8.17 6.48 -6.30
C LYS A 128 7.61 6.97 -4.97
N TYR A 129 8.51 7.29 -4.05
CA TYR A 129 8.17 8.00 -2.83
C TYR A 129 8.87 9.34 -2.83
N CYS A 130 8.06 10.39 -2.76
CA CYS A 130 8.55 11.75 -2.65
C CYS A 130 8.07 12.32 -1.32
N PRO A 131 8.96 12.33 -0.30
CA PRO A 131 8.59 12.76 1.04
C PRO A 131 7.89 14.10 1.01
N LEU A 132 6.89 14.26 1.87
CA LEU A 132 6.33 15.56 2.23
C LEU A 132 7.03 16.01 3.53
N PRO A 133 8.08 16.85 3.48
CA PRO A 133 8.85 17.17 4.68
C PRO A 133 8.01 17.86 5.76
N ASN A 134 6.97 18.57 5.33
CA ASN A 134 6.00 19.25 6.20
C ASN A 134 4.68 18.48 6.34
N GLY A 135 4.67 17.20 5.97
CA GLY A 135 3.45 16.41 5.86
C GLY A 135 2.40 17.09 4.96
N ILE A 136 1.14 16.87 5.28
CA ILE A 136 0.00 17.46 4.53
C ILE A 136 -0.03 18.99 4.57
N ALA A 137 0.63 19.65 5.54
CA ALA A 137 0.74 21.11 5.55
C ALA A 137 1.56 21.64 4.35
N GLY A 138 2.43 20.80 3.77
CA GLY A 138 3.11 21.09 2.52
C GLY A 138 2.15 21.30 1.35
N LEU A 139 0.95 20.72 1.41
CA LEU A 139 -0.05 20.72 0.35
C LEU A 139 -1.10 21.85 0.47
N VAL A 140 -1.01 22.69 1.50
CA VAL A 140 -1.90 23.86 1.70
C VAL A 140 -1.61 24.97 0.69
N GLY A 141 -2.65 25.50 0.06
CA GLY A 141 -2.54 26.65 -0.84
C GLY A 141 -3.54 26.61 -1.98
N ASN A 142 -3.28 27.43 -2.99
CA ASN A 142 -4.08 27.55 -4.21
C ASN A 142 -3.55 26.55 -5.25
N TRP A 143 -4.46 25.85 -5.90
CA TRP A 143 -4.15 24.88 -6.93
C TRP A 143 -4.62 25.41 -8.28
N THR A 144 -3.69 25.57 -9.21
CA THR A 144 -3.96 26.03 -10.58
C THR A 144 -4.08 24.83 -11.52
N GLY A 145 -4.74 25.01 -12.66
CA GLY A 145 -4.99 23.94 -13.61
C GLY A 145 -6.45 23.92 -14.03
N THR A 146 -6.97 22.72 -14.28
CA THR A 146 -8.32 22.54 -14.82
C THR A 146 -9.20 21.69 -13.92
N ASP A 147 -10.49 21.96 -13.97
CA ASP A 147 -11.52 21.27 -13.20
C ASP A 147 -12.83 21.19 -14.01
N GLY A 148 -13.31 19.98 -14.27
CA GLY A 148 -14.52 19.74 -15.05
C GLY A 148 -14.39 18.51 -15.96
N GLN A 149 -15.17 18.45 -17.03
CA GLN A 149 -15.08 17.38 -18.02
C GLN A 149 -15.56 17.79 -19.40
N GLY A 150 -14.99 17.19 -20.44
CA GLY A 150 -15.39 17.41 -21.81
C GLY A 150 -14.80 18.69 -22.39
N ALA A 151 -14.83 18.79 -23.73
CA ALA A 151 -14.17 19.88 -24.44
C ALA A 151 -14.66 21.27 -24.02
N ASP A 152 -15.96 21.40 -23.77
CA ASP A 152 -16.62 22.69 -23.48
C ASP A 152 -16.91 22.93 -21.99
N TYR A 153 -16.71 21.93 -21.12
CA TYR A 153 -17.06 22.03 -19.69
C TYR A 153 -15.87 21.72 -18.77
N THR A 154 -14.70 22.13 -19.24
CA THR A 154 -13.46 22.19 -18.45
C THR A 154 -13.19 23.65 -18.07
N PHE A 155 -13.06 23.93 -16.77
CA PHE A 155 -12.93 25.27 -16.23
C PHE A 155 -11.58 25.48 -15.54
N GLU A 156 -11.17 26.74 -15.35
CA GLU A 156 -10.01 27.04 -14.50
C GLU A 156 -10.28 26.61 -13.05
N SER A 157 -9.29 25.95 -12.44
CA SER A 157 -9.37 25.52 -11.05
C SER A 157 -9.50 26.71 -10.11
N GLN A 158 -10.46 26.61 -9.20
CA GLN A 158 -10.64 27.52 -8.06
C GLN A 158 -10.24 26.82 -6.74
N ILE A 159 -9.53 25.70 -6.84
CA ILE A 159 -9.29 24.81 -5.72
C ILE A 159 -8.30 25.44 -4.75
N THR A 160 -8.69 25.50 -3.48
CA THR A 160 -7.82 25.88 -2.36
C THR A 160 -7.87 24.82 -1.27
N THR A 161 -6.80 24.73 -0.50
CA THR A 161 -6.67 23.69 0.53
C THR A 161 -6.13 24.25 1.83
N THR A 162 -6.66 23.74 2.94
CA THR A 162 -6.18 23.99 4.31
C THR A 162 -6.07 22.69 5.09
N VAL A 163 -5.31 22.67 6.20
CA VAL A 163 -5.21 21.48 7.04
C VAL A 163 -6.42 21.38 7.97
N SER A 164 -7.02 20.20 8.04
CA SER A 164 -8.04 19.83 9.02
C SER A 164 -7.68 18.48 9.65
N GLY A 165 -7.04 18.52 10.82
CA GLY A 165 -6.52 17.32 11.50
C GLY A 165 -5.47 16.60 10.64
N THR A 166 -5.77 15.36 10.23
CA THR A 166 -4.92 14.53 9.36
C THR A 166 -5.34 14.57 7.88
N LYS A 167 -6.31 15.42 7.52
CA LYS A 167 -6.86 15.56 6.17
C LYS A 167 -6.64 16.98 5.65
N LEU A 168 -6.85 17.18 4.34
CA LEU A 168 -7.04 18.52 3.79
C LEU A 168 -8.53 18.82 3.72
N ALA A 169 -8.90 20.02 4.18
CA ALA A 169 -10.15 20.66 3.81
C ALA A 169 -9.94 21.33 2.45
N VAL A 170 -10.74 20.93 1.46
CA VAL A 170 -10.64 21.36 0.06
C VAL A 170 -11.85 22.21 -0.27
N THR A 171 -11.63 23.38 -0.85
CA THR A 171 -12.67 24.31 -1.29
C THR A 171 -12.52 24.62 -2.76
N GLY A 172 -13.61 24.94 -3.46
CA GLY A 172 -13.57 25.46 -4.84
C GLY A 172 -13.57 24.41 -5.95
N MET A 173 -13.57 23.11 -5.61
CA MET A 173 -13.75 22.03 -6.59
C MET A 173 -15.19 22.04 -7.13
N SER A 174 -15.34 21.80 -8.43
CA SER A 174 -16.58 21.77 -9.22
C SER A 174 -17.36 23.08 -9.33
N VAL A 175 -16.87 24.19 -8.78
CA VAL A 175 -17.59 25.48 -8.81
C VAL A 175 -17.86 25.93 -10.24
N GLY A 176 -16.86 25.81 -11.14
CA GLY A 176 -17.02 26.12 -12.56
C GLY A 176 -18.10 25.26 -13.21
N PHE A 177 -18.09 23.96 -12.92
CA PHE A 177 -19.05 22.99 -13.47
C PHE A 177 -20.49 23.29 -13.01
N ILE A 178 -20.72 23.48 -11.71
CA ILE A 178 -22.06 23.76 -11.18
C ILE A 178 -22.60 25.10 -11.68
N ASN A 179 -21.80 26.16 -11.64
CA ASN A 179 -22.30 27.48 -12.04
C ASN A 179 -22.57 27.60 -13.54
N ASN A 180 -21.78 26.92 -14.40
CA ASN A 180 -21.82 27.13 -15.85
C ASN A 180 -22.44 25.99 -16.65
N PHE A 181 -22.14 24.73 -16.33
CA PHE A 181 -22.74 23.59 -17.02
C PHE A 181 -24.09 23.24 -16.40
N TRP A 182 -24.13 23.13 -15.08
CA TRP A 182 -25.36 22.78 -14.37
C TRP A 182 -26.32 23.98 -14.27
N GLY A 183 -25.77 25.19 -14.21
CA GLY A 183 -26.53 26.44 -14.24
C GLY A 183 -27.16 26.82 -12.90
N GLU A 184 -26.62 26.29 -11.80
CA GLU A 184 -27.10 26.56 -10.45
C GLU A 184 -26.06 27.37 -9.67
N ALA A 185 -26.52 28.29 -8.82
CA ALA A 185 -25.63 29.08 -7.97
C ALA A 185 -25.41 28.37 -6.63
N ILE A 186 -24.15 28.24 -6.20
CA ILE A 186 -23.83 27.76 -4.85
C ILE A 186 -24.19 28.84 -3.82
N ILE A 187 -25.03 28.48 -2.84
CA ILE A 187 -25.50 29.39 -1.79
C ILE A 187 -24.95 29.05 -0.40
N GLU A 188 -24.51 27.81 -0.17
CA GLU A 188 -23.94 27.36 1.10
C GLU A 188 -22.86 26.27 0.88
N GLY A 189 -21.91 26.19 1.81
CA GLY A 189 -20.90 25.13 1.87
C GLY A 189 -19.67 25.42 1.00
N GLY A 190 -19.29 24.45 0.18
CA GLY A 190 -18.16 24.50 -0.73
C GLY A 190 -16.88 23.87 -0.18
N THR A 191 -16.93 23.13 0.93
CA THR A 191 -15.73 22.51 1.53
C THR A 191 -15.95 21.03 1.87
N PHE A 192 -15.01 20.17 1.48
CA PHE A 192 -15.01 18.73 1.79
C PHE A 192 -13.64 18.26 2.30
N MET A 193 -13.59 17.06 2.88
CA MET A 193 -12.37 16.47 3.44
C MET A 193 -11.76 15.44 2.49
N MET A 194 -10.46 15.57 2.24
CA MET A 194 -9.69 14.71 1.34
C MET A 194 -8.50 14.06 2.06
N THR A 195 -8.27 12.77 1.79
CA THR A 195 -7.17 12.00 2.38
C THR A 195 -6.04 11.84 1.37
N PHE A 196 -4.80 12.08 1.80
CA PHE A 196 -3.59 11.82 1.03
C PHE A 196 -2.87 10.61 1.61
N ASN A 197 -2.69 9.60 0.79
CA ASN A 197 -2.01 8.38 1.19
C ASN A 197 -0.54 8.43 0.78
N VAL A 198 0.31 7.79 1.58
CA VAL A 198 1.76 7.76 1.38
C VAL A 198 2.18 7.05 0.08
N ASP A 199 1.27 6.25 -0.48
CA ASP A 199 1.44 5.47 -1.71
C ASP A 199 1.17 6.28 -3.00
N GLY A 200 0.88 7.58 -2.86
CA GLY A 200 0.57 8.46 -3.98
C GLY A 200 -0.92 8.51 -4.34
N THR A 201 -1.80 7.87 -3.58
CA THR A 201 -3.25 7.91 -3.84
C THR A 201 -3.97 8.98 -3.02
N VAL A 202 -5.14 9.37 -3.52
CA VAL A 202 -6.07 10.32 -2.89
C VAL A 202 -7.44 9.68 -2.78
N ASP A 203 -8.11 9.89 -1.64
CA ASP A 203 -9.47 9.40 -1.39
C ASP A 203 -10.40 10.54 -0.93
N ILE A 204 -11.57 10.62 -1.56
CA ILE A 204 -12.65 11.53 -1.22
C ILE A 204 -13.89 10.67 -0.94
N PRO A 205 -14.21 10.41 0.35
CA PRO A 205 -15.41 9.67 0.70
C PRO A 205 -16.64 10.48 0.31
N ARG A 206 -17.76 9.78 0.10
CA ARG A 206 -19.06 10.42 -0.14
C ARG A 206 -19.43 11.28 1.07
N GLN A 207 -19.58 12.58 0.85
CA GLN A 207 -19.87 13.56 1.89
C GLN A 207 -20.52 14.80 1.26
N TYR A 208 -21.24 15.58 2.06
CA TYR A 208 -21.76 16.88 1.65
C TYR A 208 -20.64 17.79 1.10
N ILE A 209 -20.94 18.53 0.03
CA ILE A 209 -20.03 19.54 -0.53
C ILE A 209 -20.64 20.94 -0.53
N TYR A 210 -21.87 21.13 -0.99
CA TYR A 210 -22.55 22.43 -1.02
C TYR A 210 -24.06 22.28 -1.20
N THR A 211 -24.75 23.40 -1.01
CA THR A 211 -26.14 23.59 -1.38
C THR A 211 -26.20 24.64 -2.49
N THR A 212 -27.00 24.38 -3.53
CA THR A 212 -27.26 25.33 -4.63
C THR A 212 -28.70 25.83 -4.59
N GLU A 213 -29.02 26.81 -5.42
CA GLU A 213 -30.38 27.27 -5.69
C GLU A 213 -30.79 26.94 -7.14
N TYR A 214 -31.93 26.27 -7.30
CA TYR A 214 -32.58 26.03 -8.59
C TYR A 214 -34.05 26.42 -8.51
N GLU A 215 -34.47 27.34 -9.38
CA GLU A 215 -35.83 27.90 -9.40
C GLU A 215 -36.31 28.47 -8.04
N GLY A 216 -35.37 28.95 -7.22
CA GLY A 216 -35.64 29.52 -5.89
C GLY A 216 -35.71 28.51 -4.75
N GLU A 217 -35.48 27.22 -5.04
CA GLU A 217 -35.44 26.15 -4.03
C GLU A 217 -34.01 25.67 -3.79
N PRO A 218 -33.63 25.38 -2.53
CA PRO A 218 -32.30 24.90 -2.18
C PRO A 218 -32.14 23.39 -2.46
N TYR A 219 -31.02 23.00 -3.06
CA TYR A 219 -30.66 21.60 -3.31
C TYR A 219 -29.29 21.26 -2.75
N ASP A 220 -29.22 20.26 -1.88
CA ASP A 220 -27.97 19.75 -1.34
C ASP A 220 -27.26 18.84 -2.34
N TYR A 221 -25.94 18.84 -2.29
CA TYR A 221 -25.08 17.95 -3.06
C TYR A 221 -23.99 17.31 -2.20
N GLU A 222 -23.56 16.14 -2.65
CA GLU A 222 -22.45 15.38 -2.10
C GLU A 222 -21.35 15.19 -3.15
N ILE A 223 -20.10 15.00 -2.72
CA ILE A 223 -18.97 14.66 -3.60
C ILE A 223 -18.41 13.30 -3.23
N LYS A 224 -17.96 12.54 -4.23
CA LYS A 224 -17.14 11.33 -4.04
C LYS A 224 -16.11 11.25 -5.15
N GLY A 225 -14.90 10.83 -4.82
CA GLY A 225 -13.83 10.73 -5.80
C GLY A 225 -12.60 10.01 -5.29
N SER A 226 -11.65 9.85 -6.19
CA SER A 226 -10.34 9.29 -5.90
C SER A 226 -9.34 9.77 -6.94
N GLY A 227 -8.06 9.70 -6.61
CA GLY A 227 -7.04 10.22 -7.52
C GLY A 227 -5.64 9.81 -7.15
N THR A 228 -4.70 10.49 -7.79
CA THR A 228 -3.28 10.37 -7.50
C THR A 228 -2.69 11.73 -7.21
N TRP A 229 -1.66 11.75 -6.38
CA TRP A 229 -0.83 12.91 -6.16
C TRP A 229 0.64 12.59 -6.39
N ASP A 230 1.37 13.56 -6.91
CA ASP A 230 2.81 13.45 -7.13
C ASP A 230 3.51 14.68 -6.54
N ASN A 231 4.58 14.46 -5.79
CA ASN A 231 5.44 15.50 -5.23
C ASN A 231 6.91 15.29 -5.61
N CYS A 232 7.16 14.58 -6.70
CA CYS A 232 8.50 14.35 -7.25
C CYS A 232 8.90 15.40 -8.29
N GLY A 233 7.98 16.26 -8.72
CA GLY A 233 8.16 17.22 -9.79
C GLY A 233 8.72 18.57 -9.36
N SER A 234 8.40 19.61 -10.13
CA SER A 234 8.66 21.00 -9.75
C SER A 234 7.75 21.48 -8.63
N ALA A 235 6.51 21.01 -8.60
CA ALA A 235 5.51 21.29 -7.58
C ALA A 235 4.60 20.06 -7.37
N PRO A 236 3.89 19.98 -6.23
CA PRO A 236 2.86 18.98 -6.02
C PRO A 236 1.78 19.03 -7.12
N LYS A 237 1.43 17.86 -7.66
CA LYS A 237 0.37 17.68 -8.66
C LYS A 237 -0.72 16.77 -8.13
N LEU A 238 -1.93 17.02 -8.58
CA LEU A 238 -3.12 16.24 -8.29
C LEU A 238 -3.84 15.92 -9.59
N LEU A 239 -4.23 14.65 -9.72
CA LEU A 239 -5.18 14.19 -10.72
C LEU A 239 -6.30 13.47 -9.98
N ILE A 240 -7.49 14.06 -9.94
CA ILE A 240 -8.64 13.56 -9.19
C ILE A 240 -9.78 13.30 -10.16
N ASN A 241 -10.30 12.07 -10.15
CA ASN A 241 -11.56 11.75 -10.79
C ASN A 241 -12.65 11.71 -9.72
N TYR A 242 -13.72 12.47 -9.93
CA TYR A 242 -14.77 12.62 -8.94
C TYR A 242 -16.14 12.76 -9.62
N ASP A 243 -17.19 12.68 -8.82
CA ASP A 243 -18.55 12.96 -9.25
C ASP A 243 -19.30 13.67 -8.12
N ILE A 244 -20.38 14.35 -8.48
CA ILE A 244 -21.26 15.12 -7.60
C ILE A 244 -22.60 14.40 -7.57
N TYR A 245 -23.26 14.30 -6.42
CA TYR A 245 -24.44 13.49 -6.23
C TYR A 245 -25.53 14.32 -5.58
N TYR A 246 -26.78 14.09 -5.96
CA TYR A 246 -27.88 14.38 -5.06
C TYR A 246 -27.85 13.42 -3.86
N PRO A 247 -28.19 13.88 -2.65
CA PRO A 247 -28.32 13.02 -1.48
C PRO A 247 -29.25 11.83 -1.74
N GLY A 248 -28.73 10.62 -1.50
CA GLY A 248 -29.47 9.37 -1.71
C GLY A 248 -29.34 8.75 -3.11
N ASP A 249 -28.86 9.49 -4.11
CA ASP A 249 -28.73 8.96 -5.47
C ASP A 249 -27.60 7.93 -5.59
N ALA A 250 -27.84 6.87 -6.38
CA ALA A 250 -26.85 5.81 -6.58
C ALA A 250 -25.74 6.20 -7.58
N LYS A 251 -26.03 7.13 -8.49
CA LYS A 251 -25.11 7.64 -9.51
C LYS A 251 -24.94 9.15 -9.33
N GLY A 252 -23.76 9.65 -9.66
CA GLY A 252 -23.55 11.09 -9.67
C GLY A 252 -24.03 11.74 -10.96
N LEU A 253 -23.95 13.06 -11.01
CA LEU A 253 -24.36 13.89 -12.12
C LEU A 253 -23.54 13.56 -13.37
N ALA A 254 -22.21 13.52 -13.29
CA ALA A 254 -21.39 13.25 -14.45
C ALA A 254 -21.67 11.84 -15.01
N ALA A 255 -21.84 10.84 -14.15
CA ALA A 255 -22.24 9.50 -14.58
C ALA A 255 -23.63 9.45 -15.23
N THR A 256 -24.59 10.25 -14.73
CA THR A 256 -25.97 10.30 -15.24
C THR A 256 -26.06 11.05 -16.56
N TYR A 257 -25.28 12.13 -16.71
CA TYR A 257 -25.29 13.03 -17.86
C TYR A 257 -24.07 12.84 -18.77
N ALA A 258 -23.41 11.67 -18.73
CA ALA A 258 -22.20 11.37 -19.48
C ALA A 258 -22.32 11.63 -21.00
N SER A 259 -23.53 11.52 -21.58
CA SER A 259 -23.77 11.84 -23.00
C SER A 259 -23.49 13.30 -23.36
N TYR A 260 -23.57 14.21 -22.38
CA TYR A 260 -23.19 15.61 -22.54
C TYR A 260 -21.71 15.87 -22.24
N LEU A 261 -20.99 14.87 -21.72
CA LEU A 261 -19.60 14.97 -21.27
C LEU A 261 -18.70 14.01 -22.07
N ASP A 262 -18.89 13.95 -23.38
CA ASP A 262 -18.12 13.10 -24.30
C ASP A 262 -18.15 11.60 -23.95
N GLY A 263 -19.21 11.15 -23.28
CA GLY A 263 -19.36 9.77 -22.80
C GLY A 263 -18.60 9.47 -21.51
N ILE A 264 -17.99 10.47 -20.87
CA ILE A 264 -17.19 10.29 -19.66
C ILE A 264 -18.07 10.47 -18.42
N GLY A 265 -18.17 9.40 -17.62
CA GLY A 265 -19.04 9.34 -16.45
C GLY A 265 -18.42 9.88 -15.14
N TYR A 266 -17.50 10.83 -15.23
CA TYR A 266 -16.84 11.47 -14.09
C TYR A 266 -16.25 12.83 -14.48
N LEU A 267 -16.08 13.71 -13.50
CA LEU A 267 -15.33 14.95 -13.59
C LEU A 267 -13.85 14.72 -13.25
N THR A 268 -12.98 15.55 -13.81
CA THR A 268 -11.55 15.49 -13.57
C THR A 268 -11.02 16.84 -13.12
N ALA A 269 -10.27 16.84 -12.01
CA ALA A 269 -9.42 17.96 -11.62
C ALA A 269 -7.96 17.57 -11.89
N GLU A 270 -7.31 18.28 -12.81
CA GLU A 270 -5.87 18.16 -13.11
C GLU A 270 -5.20 19.47 -12.71
N ILE A 271 -4.53 19.46 -11.56
CA ILE A 271 -4.09 20.69 -10.87
C ILE A 271 -2.68 20.58 -10.28
N GLU A 272 -2.00 21.71 -10.18
CA GLU A 272 -0.65 21.89 -9.62
C GLU A 272 -0.68 22.96 -8.52
N LEU A 273 0.03 22.73 -7.42
CA LEU A 273 0.04 23.64 -6.28
C LEU A 273 0.88 24.88 -6.59
N ASP A 274 0.26 26.06 -6.58
CA ASP A 274 0.89 27.31 -6.96
C ASP A 274 2.03 27.71 -6.01
N GLY A 275 3.11 28.25 -6.58
CA GLY A 275 4.22 28.86 -5.86
C GLY A 275 5.03 27.94 -4.94
N LYS A 276 4.75 26.63 -4.88
CA LYS A 276 5.47 25.68 -4.00
C LYS A 276 6.35 24.72 -4.78
N LYS A 277 7.62 24.64 -4.37
CA LYS A 277 8.53 23.61 -4.88
C LYS A 277 8.34 22.29 -4.14
N SER A 278 8.33 21.19 -4.89
CA SER A 278 8.37 19.85 -4.30
C SER A 278 9.60 19.67 -3.39
N GLY A 279 9.39 19.05 -2.22
CA GLY A 279 10.46 18.69 -1.29
C GLY A 279 11.05 19.84 -0.44
N GLN A 280 10.46 21.05 -0.43
CA GLN A 280 10.90 22.11 0.48
C GLN A 280 10.33 21.96 1.90
N ILE A 281 11.21 22.07 2.90
CA ILE A 281 10.85 22.30 4.30
C ILE A 281 10.46 23.78 4.41
N PHE A 282 9.16 24.09 4.44
CA PHE A 282 8.72 25.41 4.92
C PHE A 282 8.85 25.41 6.43
N THR A 283 9.89 26.06 6.96
CA THR A 283 9.89 26.49 8.35
C THR A 283 8.75 27.49 8.52
N GLN A 284 7.65 27.11 9.17
CA GLN A 284 6.63 28.08 9.56
C GLN A 284 7.30 29.14 10.44
N SER A 285 7.50 30.33 9.89
CA SER A 285 7.93 31.50 10.65
C SER A 285 6.72 32.13 11.32
N THR A 286 6.14 31.46 12.30
CA THR A 286 5.23 32.11 13.25
C THR A 286 6.01 32.31 14.54
N PRO A 287 6.41 33.55 14.89
CA PRO A 287 7.03 33.80 16.18
C PRO A 287 6.00 33.44 17.26
N LEU A 288 6.37 32.55 18.18
CA LEU A 288 5.62 32.37 19.42
C LEU A 288 5.63 33.71 20.16
N THR A 289 4.55 34.47 20.05
CA THR A 289 4.33 35.64 20.89
C THR A 289 4.22 35.13 22.33
N LYS A 290 5.30 35.32 23.09
CA LYS A 290 5.37 35.01 24.51
C LYS A 290 4.30 35.84 25.22
N VAL A 291 3.17 35.21 25.57
CA VAL A 291 2.17 35.81 26.45
C VAL A 291 2.84 35.94 27.82
N VAL A 292 3.33 37.14 28.12
CA VAL A 292 3.74 37.51 29.46
C VAL A 292 2.47 37.93 30.19
N ASN A 293 1.94 37.04 31.02
CA ASN A 293 0.92 37.40 32.00
C ASN A 293 1.52 38.44 32.96
N ARG A 294 0.87 39.59 33.08
CA ARG A 294 1.02 40.51 34.22
C ARG A 294 -0.10 40.24 35.21
#